data_AF-A0A328B251-F1
#
_entry.id   AF-A0A328B251-F1
#
_cell.length_a   1.000
_cell.length_b   1.000
_cell.length_c   1.000
_cell.angle_alpha   90.00
_cell.angle_beta   90.00
_cell.angle_gamma   90.00
#
_symmetry.space_group_name_H-M   'P 1'
#
loop_
_entity.id
_entity.type
_entity.pdbx_description
1 polymer ?
#
loop_
_entity_poly.entity_id
_entity_poly.type
_entity_poly.pdbx_seq_one_letter_code
_entity_poly.pdbx_strand_id
1 'polypeptide(L)'
;MRESKIGGFTERLQTQAEARKALLEKFKPKPMVQAEVLETRAERKAREVEEVRAKRAAEKEEARLRAEAAAEAARLALENNEEAQLELKRQERKDRKAQAKAEARAKREAKSAARR
;
A
#
# COMPACT_ATOMS: atom_id res chain seq x y z
N MET A 1 -63.34 -55.34 -14.22
CA MET A 1 -62.33 -54.66 -15.06
C MET A 1 -62.04 -53.31 -14.43
N ARG A 2 -60.77 -52.90 -14.29
CA ARG A 2 -60.45 -51.56 -13.78
C ARG A 2 -60.76 -50.56 -14.90
N GLU A 3 -61.67 -49.63 -14.65
CA GLU A 3 -61.93 -48.51 -15.56
C GLU A 3 -60.64 -47.72 -15.77
N SER A 4 -60.24 -47.61 -17.03
CA SER A 4 -59.15 -46.75 -17.45
C SER A 4 -59.53 -45.31 -17.12
N LYS A 5 -59.06 -44.78 -15.99
CA LYS A 5 -59.24 -43.38 -15.54
C LYS A 5 -58.71 -42.32 -16.51
N ILE A 6 -58.18 -42.74 -17.65
CA ILE A 6 -57.59 -41.90 -18.68
C ILE A 6 -58.40 -42.20 -19.93
N GLY A 7 -59.14 -41.20 -20.41
CA GLY A 7 -60.05 -41.29 -21.54
C GLY A 7 -59.43 -41.80 -22.86
N GLY A 8 -60.19 -41.68 -23.95
CA GLY A 8 -59.81 -42.22 -25.26
C GLY A 8 -58.46 -41.69 -25.78
N PHE A 9 -57.87 -42.36 -26.78
CA PHE A 9 -56.59 -41.92 -27.38
C PHE A 9 -56.64 -40.49 -27.92
N THR A 10 -57.73 -40.12 -28.60
CA THR A 10 -57.98 -38.77 -29.12
C THR A 10 -58.05 -37.72 -28.01
N GLU A 11 -58.69 -38.08 -26.89
CA GLU A 11 -58.84 -37.22 -25.71
C GLU A 11 -57.49 -36.98 -25.01
N ARG A 12 -56.63 -38.01 -24.97
CA ARG A 12 -55.23 -37.87 -24.52
C ARG A 12 -54.40 -36.94 -25.42
N LEU A 13 -54.59 -36.98 -26.74
CA LEU A 13 -53.88 -36.09 -27.65
C LEU A 13 -54.32 -34.63 -27.48
N GLN A 14 -55.62 -34.40 -27.27
CA GLN A 14 -56.18 -33.07 -27.04
C GLN A 14 -55.68 -32.48 -25.71
N THR A 15 -55.76 -33.25 -24.62
CA THR A 15 -55.25 -32.81 -23.31
C THR A 15 -53.75 -32.49 -23.33
N GLN A 16 -52.93 -33.26 -24.07
CA GLN A 16 -51.51 -32.96 -24.25
C GLN A 16 -51.27 -31.68 -25.07
N ALA A 17 -52.07 -31.45 -26.12
CA ALA A 17 -51.97 -30.23 -26.92
C ALA A 17 -52.36 -28.99 -26.11
N GLU A 18 -53.44 -29.08 -25.33
CA GLU A 18 -53.89 -28.02 -24.42
C GLU A 18 -52.86 -27.73 -23.31
N ALA A 19 -52.27 -28.77 -22.72
CA ALA A 19 -51.23 -28.61 -21.71
C ALA A 19 -49.96 -27.94 -22.28
N ARG A 20 -49.54 -28.30 -23.49
CA ARG A 20 -48.40 -27.66 -24.18
C ARG A 20 -48.69 -26.21 -24.50
N LYS A 21 -49.90 -25.90 -24.97
CA LYS A 21 -50.35 -24.53 -25.24
C LYS A 21 -50.31 -23.69 -23.96
N ALA A 22 -50.85 -24.22 -22.86
CA ALA A 22 -50.84 -23.55 -21.56
C ALA A 22 -49.42 -23.33 -21.00
N LEU A 23 -48.47 -24.23 -21.28
CA LEU A 23 -47.07 -24.06 -20.89
C LEU A 23 -46.37 -22.97 -21.72
N LEU A 24 -46.62 -22.92 -23.02
CA LEU A 24 -46.06 -21.90 -23.90
C LEU A 24 -46.61 -20.51 -23.58
N GLU A 25 -47.89 -20.39 -23.23
CA GLU A 25 -48.49 -19.13 -22.77
C GLU A 25 -47.85 -18.61 -21.47
N LYS A 26 -47.39 -19.52 -20.60
CA LYS A 26 -46.66 -19.19 -19.37
C LYS A 26 -45.17 -18.94 -19.60
N PHE A 27 -44.62 -19.35 -20.74
CA PHE A 27 -43.22 -19.20 -21.09
C PHE A 27 -42.94 -17.79 -21.61
N LYS A 28 -43.09 -16.80 -20.74
CA LYS A 28 -42.70 -15.41 -21.02
C LYS A 28 -41.21 -15.24 -20.72
N PRO A 29 -40.43 -14.58 -21.59
CA PRO A 29 -39.04 -14.27 -21.29
C PRO A 29 -38.99 -13.44 -20.01
N LYS A 30 -38.09 -13.80 -19.10
CA LYS A 30 -37.84 -12.99 -17.92
C LYS A 30 -37.37 -11.60 -18.36
N PRO A 31 -37.84 -10.51 -17.73
CA PRO A 31 -37.32 -9.19 -18.03
C PRO A 31 -35.81 -9.19 -17.78
N MET A 32 -35.05 -8.62 -18.72
CA MET A 32 -33.62 -8.38 -18.50
C MET A 32 -33.48 -7.37 -17.37
N VAL A 33 -33.01 -7.84 -16.22
CA VAL A 33 -32.59 -6.95 -15.13
C VAL A 33 -31.25 -6.36 -15.54
N GLN A 34 -31.25 -5.11 -15.99
CA GLN A 34 -30.01 -4.36 -16.15
C GLN A 34 -29.58 -3.83 -14.79
N ALA A 35 -28.29 -3.96 -14.47
CA ALA A 35 -27.75 -3.36 -13.26
C ALA A 35 -27.84 -1.83 -13.38
N GLU A 36 -28.53 -1.19 -12.44
CA GLU A 36 -28.85 0.25 -12.49
C GLU A 36 -27.61 1.14 -12.39
N VAL A 37 -26.53 0.66 -11.76
CA VAL A 37 -25.26 1.38 -11.62
C VAL A 37 -24.10 0.39 -11.73
N LEU A 38 -23.44 0.40 -12.88
CA LEU A 38 -22.13 -0.23 -13.05
C LEU A 38 -21.09 0.86 -12.88
N GLU A 39 -20.36 0.84 -11.77
CA GLU A 39 -19.14 1.65 -11.67
C GLU A 39 -18.26 1.34 -12.89
N THR A 40 -17.86 2.40 -13.57
CA THR A 40 -17.04 2.22 -14.76
C THR A 40 -15.69 1.62 -14.33
N ARG A 41 -15.07 0.86 -15.24
CA ARG A 41 -13.72 0.35 -14.99
C ARG A 41 -12.72 1.47 -14.67
N ALA A 42 -12.97 2.68 -15.16
CA ALA A 42 -12.16 3.87 -14.87
C ALA A 42 -12.33 4.33 -13.42
N GLU A 43 -13.55 4.41 -12.91
CA GLU A 43 -13.84 4.79 -11.52
C GLU A 43 -13.26 3.79 -10.53
N ARG A 44 -13.41 2.48 -10.80
CA ARG A 44 -12.83 1.43 -9.96
C ARG A 44 -11.32 1.55 -9.88
N LYS A 45 -10.66 1.72 -11.03
CA LYS A 45 -9.20 1.92 -11.10
C LYS A 45 -8.75 3.18 -10.38
N ALA A 46 -9.51 4.28 -10.48
CA ALA A 46 -9.18 5.52 -9.80
C ALA A 46 -9.18 5.32 -8.28
N ARG A 47 -10.21 4.68 -7.73
CA ARG A 47 -10.28 4.35 -6.29
C ARG A 47 -9.16 3.42 -5.85
N GLU A 48 -8.90 2.35 -6.60
CA GLU A 48 -7.79 1.42 -6.31
C GLU A 48 -6.44 2.15 -6.27
N VAL A 49 -6.20 3.08 -7.22
CA VAL A 49 -4.96 3.87 -7.25
C VAL A 49 -4.87 4.83 -6.07
N GLU A 50 -5.97 5.46 -5.67
CA GLU A 50 -6.01 6.34 -4.49
C GLU A 50 -5.73 5.56 -3.20
N GLU A 51 -6.32 4.37 -3.05
CA GLU A 51 -6.03 3.49 -1.91
C GLU A 51 -4.57 3.07 -1.88
N VAL A 52 -3.99 2.71 -3.03
CA VAL A 52 -2.56 2.35 -3.11
C VAL A 52 -1.67 3.55 -2.76
N ARG A 53 -2.02 4.75 -3.21
CA ARG A 53 -1.28 5.97 -2.86
C ARG A 53 -1.37 6.27 -1.36
N ALA A 54 -2.55 6.13 -0.77
CA ALA A 54 -2.75 6.31 0.67
C ALA A 54 -1.93 5.29 1.48
N LYS A 55 -1.96 4.02 1.08
CA LYS A 55 -1.15 2.96 1.71
C LYS A 55 0.35 3.25 1.63
N ARG A 56 0.86 3.61 0.44
CA ARG A 56 2.28 3.97 0.27
C ARG A 56 2.67 5.20 1.07
N ALA A 57 1.79 6.20 1.19
CA ALA A 57 2.05 7.37 2.02
C ALA A 57 2.15 6.99 3.50
N ALA A 58 1.22 6.16 4.00
CA ALA A 58 1.26 5.65 5.37
C ALA A 58 2.53 4.82 5.64
N GLU A 59 2.88 3.89 4.75
CA GLU A 59 4.10 3.07 4.86
C GLU A 59 5.37 3.93 4.87
N LYS A 60 5.42 5.01 4.07
CA LYS A 60 6.55 5.93 4.03
C LYS A 60 6.68 6.72 5.33
N GLU A 61 5.57 7.19 5.89
CA GLU A 61 5.57 7.89 7.18
C GLU A 61 5.97 6.94 8.31
N GLU A 62 5.46 5.70 8.33
CA GLU A 62 5.90 4.68 9.29
C GLU A 62 7.39 4.38 9.18
N ALA A 63 7.92 4.26 7.96
CA ALA A 63 9.34 4.06 7.72
C ALA A 63 10.17 5.25 8.22
N ARG A 64 9.69 6.48 8.01
CA ARG A 64 10.35 7.69 8.54
C ARG A 64 10.38 7.68 10.06
N LEU A 65 9.25 7.39 10.71
CA LEU A 65 9.16 7.31 12.17
C LEU A 65 10.07 6.21 12.73
N ARG A 66 10.12 5.03 12.10
CA ARG A 66 11.04 3.95 12.52
C ARG A 66 12.50 4.36 12.36
N ALA A 67 12.87 5.03 11.27
CA ALA A 67 14.22 5.51 11.06
C ALA A 67 14.62 6.59 12.08
N GLU A 68 13.69 7.50 12.40
CA GLU A 68 13.87 8.52 13.42
C GLU A 68 14.06 7.89 14.81
N ALA A 69 13.17 6.97 15.21
CA ALA A 69 13.31 6.25 16.47
C ALA A 69 14.61 5.44 16.55
N ALA A 70 15.04 4.82 15.45
CA ALA A 70 16.32 4.10 15.40
C ALA A 70 17.52 5.05 15.53
N ALA A 71 17.46 6.23 14.91
CA ALA A 71 18.51 7.24 15.04
C ALA A 71 18.58 7.82 16.46
N GLU A 72 17.44 8.08 17.08
CA GLU A 72 17.38 8.51 18.49
C GLU A 72 17.89 7.42 19.43
N ALA A 73 17.48 6.16 19.23
CA ALA A 73 17.98 5.04 20.00
C ALA A 73 19.51 4.87 19.85
N ALA A 74 20.05 5.05 18.65
CA ALA A 74 21.49 5.01 18.40
C ALA A 74 22.23 6.17 19.10
N ARG A 75 21.64 7.38 19.11
CA ARG A 75 22.19 8.53 19.86
C ARG A 75 22.22 8.25 21.35
N LEU A 76 21.10 7.80 21.93
CA LEU A 76 21.00 7.45 23.34
C LEU A 76 21.97 6.32 23.70
N ALA A 77 22.14 5.32 22.83
CA ALA A 77 23.11 4.25 23.04
C ALA A 77 24.56 4.77 23.04
N LEU A 78 24.88 5.73 22.17
CA LEU A 78 26.20 6.37 22.12
C LEU A 78 26.44 7.30 23.33
N GLU A 79 25.40 7.99 23.80
CA GLU A 79 25.44 8.79 25.03
C GLU A 79 25.66 7.94 26.28
N ASN A 80 24.97 6.80 26.36
CA ASN A 80 25.11 5.85 27.46
C ASN A 80 26.40 5.02 27.39
N ASN A 81 27.09 5.00 26.25
CA ASN A 81 28.34 4.28 26.10
C ASN A 81 29.54 5.15 26.54
N GLU A 82 29.98 4.95 27.77
CA GLU A 82 31.10 5.68 28.38
C GLU A 82 32.40 5.58 27.57
N GLU A 83 32.69 4.44 26.94
CA GLU A 83 33.89 4.25 26.13
C GLU A 83 33.85 5.12 24.88
N ALA A 84 32.71 5.16 24.19
CA ALA A 84 32.48 6.02 23.03
C ALA A 84 32.63 7.51 23.40
N GLN A 85 32.12 7.91 24.57
CA GLN A 85 32.28 9.29 25.08
C GLN A 85 33.74 9.64 25.38
N LEU A 86 34.51 8.71 25.95
CA LEU A 86 35.94 8.91 26.21
C LEU A 86 36.73 9.01 24.90
N GLU A 87 36.39 8.24 23.88
CA GLU A 87 36.99 8.33 22.55
C GLU A 87 36.70 9.66 21.86
N LEU A 88 35.44 10.12 21.87
CA LEU A 88 35.08 11.45 21.36
C LEU A 88 35.92 12.55 22.02
N LYS A 89 36.01 12.55 23.36
CA LYS A 89 36.85 13.50 24.11
C LYS A 89 38.34 13.41 23.76
N ARG A 90 38.83 12.24 23.34
CA ARG A 90 40.23 12.09 22.86
C ARG A 90 40.39 12.67 21.46
N GLN A 91 39.43 12.46 20.56
CA GLN A 91 39.45 13.03 19.21
C GLN A 91 39.36 14.55 19.24
N GLU A 92 38.43 15.12 20.00
CA GLU A 92 38.32 16.58 20.20
C GLU A 92 39.64 17.21 20.69
N ARG A 93 40.37 16.50 21.57
CA ARG A 93 41.69 16.94 22.05
C ARG A 93 42.74 16.88 20.94
N LYS A 94 42.69 15.89 20.06
CA LYS A 94 43.59 15.79 18.90
C LYS A 94 43.28 16.88 17.87
N ASP A 95 42.00 17.11 17.58
CA ASP A 95 41.55 18.10 16.59
C ASP A 95 41.92 19.51 17.02
N ARG A 96 41.68 19.87 18.29
CA ARG A 96 42.13 21.16 18.85
C ARG A 96 43.64 21.33 18.74
N LYS A 97 44.42 20.29 19.04
CA LYS A 97 45.88 20.33 18.89
C LYS A 97 46.31 20.46 17.43
N ALA A 98 45.60 19.81 16.51
CA ALA A 98 45.86 19.90 15.08
C ALA A 98 45.56 21.32 14.55
N GLN A 99 44.40 21.88 14.91
CA GLN A 99 44.00 23.25 14.58
C GLN A 99 45.01 24.26 15.11
N ALA A 100 45.37 24.19 16.39
CA ALA A 100 46.37 25.09 16.98
C ALA A 100 47.74 25.00 16.29
N LYS A 101 48.17 23.79 15.88
CA LYS A 101 49.40 23.60 15.10
C LYS A 101 49.28 24.18 13.69
N ALA A 102 48.14 24.00 13.03
CA ALA A 102 47.88 24.53 11.70
C ALA A 102 47.87 26.07 11.72
N GLU A 103 47.19 26.68 12.68
CA GLU A 103 47.17 28.13 12.89
C GLU A 103 48.58 28.68 13.19
N ALA A 104 49.35 28.00 14.05
CA ALA A 104 50.71 28.40 14.34
C ALA A 104 51.63 28.32 13.10
N ARG A 105 51.44 27.30 12.24
CA ARG A 105 52.15 27.19 10.96
C ARG A 105 51.73 28.30 9.99
N ALA A 106 50.43 28.52 9.81
CA ALA A 106 49.90 29.59 8.98
C ALA A 106 50.43 30.97 9.40
N LYS A 107 50.49 31.24 10.72
CA LYS A 107 51.06 32.49 11.25
C LYS A 107 52.56 32.62 10.98
N ARG A 108 53.32 31.51 11.04
CA ARG A 108 54.75 31.50 10.69
C ARG A 108 54.97 31.73 9.20
N GLU A 109 54.18 31.09 8.35
CA GLU A 109 54.22 31.26 6.90
C GLU A 109 53.88 32.69 6.50
N ALA A 110 52.81 33.27 7.06
CA ALA A 110 52.45 34.68 6.85
C ALA A 110 53.58 35.63 7.26
N LYS A 111 54.22 35.39 8.41
CA LYS A 111 55.36 36.20 8.87
C LYS A 111 56.60 36.02 7.99
N SER A 112 56.83 34.82 7.46
CA SER A 112 57.93 34.57 6.52
C SER A 112 57.67 35.22 5.17
N ALA A 113 56.43 35.21 4.69
CA ALA A 113 56.03 35.86 3.45
C ALA A 113 56.18 37.39 3.55
N ALA A 114 55.82 37.99 4.69
CA ALA A 114 56.00 39.43 4.93
C ALA A 114 57.47 39.87 5.13
N ARG A 115 58.41 38.93 5.28
CA ARG A 115 59.86 39.20 5.43
C ARG A 115 60.67 38.95 4.16
N ARG A 116 60.06 38.34 3.14
CA ARG A 116 60.62 38.22 1.80
C ARG A 116 60.11 39.36 0.95
#